data_AF-A0A4S8KAU4-F1
#
_entry.id   AF-A0A4S8KAU4-F1
#
_cell.length_a   1.000
_cell.length_b   1.000
_cell.length_c   1.000
_cell.angle_alpha   90.00
_cell.angle_beta   90.00
_cell.angle_gamma   90.00
#
_symmetry.space_group_name_H-M   'P 1'
#
loop_
_entity.id
_entity.type
_entity.pdbx_description
1 polymer ?
#
loop_
_entity_poly.entity_id
_entity_poly.type
_entity_poly.pdbx_seq_one_letter_code
_entity_poly.pdbx_strand_id
1 'polypeptide(L)'
;MNAMLCFPCRHCAATSERCGNIKVAALAYKCVEVTHFRILMLLRSSDLPPPAAGDGCEQPQNKKRRLDVVAEKTLKSASKLRKLVDAAEHAEAAMDATSKCHRALESAAKDNSSSAEGFRSMTEAIEFSYYDVQGFIRLLRLALNNCTA
;
A
#
# COMPACT_ATOMS: atom_id res chain seq x y z
N MET A 1 -7.88 8.16 9.68
CA MET A 1 -8.99 7.99 8.72
C MET A 1 -8.65 7.12 7.48
N ASN A 2 -7.44 6.56 7.31
CA ASN A 2 -7.05 5.92 6.03
C ASN A 2 -7.21 4.38 5.95
N ALA A 3 -7.54 3.68 7.05
CA ALA A 3 -7.75 2.23 7.03
C ALA A 3 -9.16 1.80 6.54
N MET A 4 -10.13 2.73 6.55
CA MET A 4 -11.55 2.44 6.26
C MET A 4 -11.83 2.15 4.78
N LEU A 5 -10.95 2.60 3.87
CA LEU A 5 -11.03 2.28 2.44
C LEU A 5 -10.41 0.92 2.07
N CYS A 6 -9.54 0.35 2.91
CA CYS A 6 -8.85 -0.93 2.62
C CYS A 6 -9.72 -2.15 2.96
N PHE A 7 -10.50 -2.08 4.04
CA PHE A 7 -11.39 -3.16 4.49
C PHE A 7 -12.40 -3.63 3.42
N PRO A 8 -13.14 -2.72 2.73
CA PRO A 8 -14.07 -3.14 1.69
C PRO A 8 -13.37 -3.81 0.50
N CYS A 9 -12.18 -3.35 0.10
CA CYS A 9 -11.44 -3.97 -1.02
C CYS A 9 -10.93 -5.38 -0.68
N ARG A 10 -10.44 -5.61 0.54
CA ARG A 10 -9.97 -6.94 0.96
C ARG A 10 -11.12 -7.95 1.07
N HIS A 11 -12.25 -7.52 1.63
CA HIS A 11 -13.45 -8.34 1.70
C HIS A 11 -14.03 -8.62 0.31
N CYS A 12 -14.08 -7.60 -0.55
CA CYS A 12 -14.53 -7.72 -1.93
C CYS A 12 -13.67 -8.70 -2.74
N ALA A 13 -12.34 -8.63 -2.60
CA ALA A 13 -11.42 -9.55 -3.27
C ALA A 13 -11.68 -11.00 -2.87
N ALA A 14 -11.70 -11.28 -1.56
CA ALA A 14 -11.90 -12.64 -1.04
C ALA A 14 -13.29 -13.21 -1.34
N THR A 15 -14.31 -12.36 -1.44
CA THR A 15 -15.68 -12.77 -1.80
C THR A 15 -15.79 -13.03 -3.30
N SER A 16 -15.19 -12.17 -4.13
CA SER A 16 -15.17 -12.33 -5.59
C SER A 16 -14.44 -13.60 -6.01
N GLU A 17 -13.34 -13.92 -5.34
CA GLU A 17 -12.60 -15.18 -5.53
C GLU A 17 -13.47 -16.39 -5.19
N ARG A 18 -14.20 -16.36 -4.07
CA ARG A 18 -15.13 -17.43 -3.67
C ARG A 18 -16.31 -17.60 -4.63
N CYS A 19 -16.79 -16.52 -5.22
CA CYS A 19 -17.89 -16.55 -6.19
C CYS A 19 -17.43 -16.91 -7.62
N GLY A 20 -16.13 -17.18 -7.84
CA GLY A 20 -15.60 -17.49 -9.18
C GLY A 20 -15.40 -16.26 -10.08
N ASN A 21 -15.59 -15.05 -9.57
CA ASN A 21 -15.34 -13.80 -10.29
C ASN A 21 -13.85 -13.42 -10.23
N ILE A 22 -13.00 -14.29 -10.79
CA ILE A 22 -11.54 -14.23 -10.64
C ILE A 22 -10.96 -12.90 -11.15
N LYS A 23 -11.50 -12.34 -12.24
CA LYS A 23 -11.07 -11.03 -12.77
C LYS A 23 -11.34 -9.89 -11.79
N VAL A 24 -12.52 -9.88 -11.17
CA VAL A 24 -12.89 -8.89 -10.15
C VAL A 24 -12.01 -9.06 -8.91
N ALA A 25 -11.70 -10.30 -8.53
CA ALA A 25 -10.78 -10.59 -7.44
C ALA A 25 -9.37 -10.04 -7.72
N ALA A 26 -8.83 -10.23 -8.92
CA ALA A 26 -7.52 -9.68 -9.33
C ALA A 26 -7.49 -8.14 -9.20
N LEU A 27 -8.50 -7.46 -9.77
CA LEU A 27 -8.62 -6.00 -9.68
C LEU A 27 -8.76 -5.51 -8.22
N ALA A 28 -9.52 -6.22 -7.39
CA ALA A 28 -9.69 -5.88 -5.98
C ALA A 28 -8.39 -6.08 -5.17
N TYR A 29 -7.63 -7.15 -5.44
CA TYR A 29 -6.30 -7.36 -4.84
C TYR A 29 -5.32 -6.26 -5.25
N LYS A 30 -5.35 -5.81 -6.51
CA LYS A 30 -4.54 -4.66 -6.95
C LYS A 30 -4.88 -3.37 -6.19
N CYS A 31 -6.16 -3.15 -5.85
CA CYS A 31 -6.56 -2.01 -5.02
C CYS A 31 -5.99 -2.07 -3.60
N VAL A 32 -5.92 -3.28 -3.01
CA VAL A 32 -5.32 -3.51 -1.69
C VAL A 32 -3.82 -3.22 -1.73
N GLU A 33 -3.12 -3.73 -2.75
CA GLU A 33 -1.70 -3.43 -2.99
C GLU A 33 -1.43 -1.91 -3.06
N VAL A 34 -2.13 -1.19 -3.96
CA VAL A 34 -1.94 0.25 -4.15
C VAL A 34 -2.22 1.02 -2.86
N THR A 35 -3.22 0.59 -2.08
CA THR A 35 -3.54 1.21 -0.78
C THR A 35 -2.38 1.06 0.20
N HIS A 36 -1.84 -0.14 0.34
CA HIS A 36 -0.72 -0.40 1.24
C HIS A 36 0.58 0.28 0.80
N PHE A 37 0.89 0.31 -0.51
CA PHE A 37 2.02 1.08 -1.02
C PHE A 37 1.89 2.57 -0.74
N ARG A 38 0.70 3.16 -0.88
CA ARG A 38 0.48 4.58 -0.55
C ARG A 38 0.71 4.86 0.92
N ILE A 39 0.22 4.00 1.82
CA ILE A 39 0.46 4.16 3.25
C ILE A 39 1.95 4.02 3.56
N LEU A 40 2.64 3.05 2.96
CA LEU A 40 4.09 2.85 3.11
C LEU A 40 4.89 4.09 2.67
N MET A 41 4.53 4.71 1.54
CA MET A 41 5.18 5.93 1.06
C MET A 41 4.97 7.10 2.03
N LEU A 42 3.76 7.27 2.58
CA LEU A 42 3.46 8.31 3.57
C LEU A 42 4.20 8.11 4.90
N LEU A 43 4.34 6.86 5.35
CA LEU A 43 5.12 6.54 6.55
C LEU A 43 6.60 6.86 6.35
N ARG A 44 7.16 6.56 5.16
CA ARG A 44 8.55 6.88 4.81
C ARG A 44 8.82 8.38 4.66
N SER A 45 7.87 9.15 4.13
CA SER A 45 8.00 10.63 4.06
C SER A 45 8.08 11.29 5.43
N SER A 46 7.65 10.60 6.50
CA SER A 46 7.68 11.09 7.88
C SER A 46 9.05 10.93 8.57
N ASP A 47 10.07 10.40 7.87
CA ASP A 47 11.42 10.16 8.37
C ASP A 47 12.49 11.08 7.74
N LEU A 48 12.12 12.01 6.84
CA LEU A 48 13.09 12.91 6.23
C LEU A 48 13.50 14.00 7.24
N PRO A 49 14.78 14.10 7.63
CA PRO A 49 15.23 15.21 8.45
C PRO A 49 15.02 16.52 7.67
N PRO A 50 14.58 17.61 8.33
CA PRO A 50 14.53 18.92 7.69
C PRO A 50 15.93 19.26 7.15
N PRO A 51 16.02 19.96 5.99
CA PRO A 51 17.30 20.42 5.48
C PRO A 51 18.01 21.21 6.58
N ALA A 52 19.24 20.78 6.86
CA ALA A 52 20.05 21.33 7.95
C ALA A 52 20.22 22.84 7.76
N ALA A 53 19.49 23.62 8.55
CA ALA A 53 19.71 25.03 8.70
C ALA A 53 20.45 25.25 10.03
N GLY A 54 21.71 25.70 9.91
CA GLY A 54 22.31 26.72 10.78
C GLY A 54 22.66 26.35 12.22
N ASP A 55 23.97 26.22 12.42
CA ASP A 55 24.82 26.53 13.58
C ASP A 55 24.22 27.28 14.80
N GLY A 56 24.67 26.90 16.01
CA GLY A 56 24.38 27.58 17.27
C GLY A 56 24.89 26.85 18.52
N CYS A 57 25.88 27.45 19.19
CA CYS A 57 26.73 26.94 20.28
C CYS A 57 26.06 26.28 21.50
N GLU A 58 26.69 25.21 22.00
CA GLU A 58 26.40 24.56 23.30
C GLU A 58 26.92 25.37 24.51
N GLN A 59 26.18 25.32 25.64
CA GLN A 59 26.73 25.61 26.98
C GLN A 59 26.24 24.61 28.06
N PRO A 60 27.04 24.32 29.11
CA PRO A 60 26.93 23.09 29.91
C PRO A 60 26.39 23.31 31.33
N GLN A 61 25.26 22.70 31.70
CA GLN A 61 24.84 22.58 33.10
C GLN A 61 23.88 21.39 33.36
N ASN A 62 24.08 20.66 34.47
CA ASN A 62 23.06 20.01 35.30
C ASN A 62 22.59 18.56 34.96
N LYS A 63 23.01 17.64 35.85
CA LYS A 63 22.76 16.18 35.91
C LYS A 63 21.27 15.78 36.01
N LYS A 64 20.36 16.73 36.28
CA LYS A 64 18.89 16.54 36.23
C LYS A 64 18.34 16.36 34.81
N ARG A 65 18.98 16.97 33.78
CA ARG A 65 18.61 16.83 32.35
C ARG A 65 18.82 15.42 31.79
N ARG A 66 19.65 14.60 32.43
CA ARG A 66 20.12 13.34 31.82
C ARG A 66 19.07 12.22 31.87
N LEU A 67 18.19 12.23 32.86
CA LEU A 67 17.05 11.31 32.95
C LEU A 67 15.95 11.70 31.96
N ASP A 68 15.65 12.99 31.83
CA ASP A 68 14.68 13.50 30.86
C ASP A 68 15.17 13.31 29.41
N VAL A 69 16.46 13.55 29.13
CA VAL A 69 17.08 13.31 27.81
C VAL A 69 17.15 11.83 27.46
N VAL A 70 17.36 10.94 28.43
CA VAL A 70 17.32 9.48 28.20
C VAL A 70 15.88 9.02 28.00
N ALA A 71 14.92 9.54 28.75
CA ALA A 71 13.50 9.25 28.57
C ALA A 71 12.99 9.74 27.20
N GLU A 72 13.37 10.95 26.78
CA GLU A 72 13.07 11.50 25.45
C GLU A 72 13.76 10.70 24.32
N LYS A 73 15.03 10.31 24.48
CA LYS A 73 15.74 9.45 23.51
C LYS A 73 15.09 8.08 23.38
N THR A 74 14.69 7.47 24.49
CA THR A 74 14.01 6.17 24.54
C THR A 74 12.59 6.26 23.97
N LEU A 75 11.86 7.35 24.20
CA LEU A 75 10.55 7.61 23.60
C LEU A 75 10.64 7.86 22.09
N LYS A 76 11.69 8.57 21.66
CA LYS A 76 11.98 8.84 20.24
C LYS A 76 12.45 7.59 19.50
N SER A 77 13.22 6.71 20.13
CA SER A 77 13.60 5.41 19.56
C SER A 77 12.41 4.46 19.50
N ALA A 78 11.57 4.41 20.54
CA ALA A 78 10.35 3.60 20.56
C ALA A 78 9.33 4.03 19.48
N SER A 79 9.15 5.34 19.27
CA SER A 79 8.26 5.85 18.21
C SER A 79 8.81 5.57 16.80
N LYS A 80 10.13 5.64 16.61
CA LYS A 80 10.77 5.26 15.34
C LYS A 80 10.64 3.76 15.06
N LEU A 81 10.84 2.91 16.07
CA LEU A 81 10.63 1.46 15.96
C LEU A 81 9.18 1.12 15.61
N ARG A 82 8.21 1.81 16.21
CA ARG A 82 6.79 1.62 15.89
C ARG A 82 6.47 1.94 14.43
N LYS A 83 6.95 3.08 13.91
CA LYS A 83 6.79 3.43 12.49
C LYS A 83 7.40 2.39 11.55
N LEU A 84 8.53 1.79 11.92
CA LEU A 84 9.16 0.72 11.14
C LEU A 84 8.34 -0.56 11.15
N VAL A 85 7.75 -0.93 12.29
CA VAL A 85 6.83 -2.07 12.40
C VAL A 85 5.58 -1.81 11.55
N ASP A 86 4.95 -0.64 11.67
CA ASP A 86 3.78 -0.27 10.87
C ASP A 86 4.10 -0.30 9.36
N ALA A 87 5.29 0.17 8.98
CA ALA A 87 5.76 0.11 7.58
C ALA A 87 5.97 -1.33 7.11
N ALA A 88 6.51 -2.21 7.96
CA ALA A 88 6.70 -3.63 7.63
C ALA A 88 5.36 -4.34 7.45
N GLU A 89 4.39 -4.10 8.32
CA GLU A 89 3.03 -4.66 8.22
C GLU A 89 2.34 -4.26 6.91
N HIS A 90 2.47 -2.99 6.51
CA HIS A 90 1.93 -2.55 5.23
C HIS A 90 2.69 -3.11 4.03
N ALA A 91 4.01 -3.30 4.14
CA ALA A 91 4.78 -3.94 3.08
C ALA A 91 4.37 -5.41 2.90
N GLU A 92 4.20 -6.16 4.00
CA GLU A 92 3.71 -7.54 3.98
C GLU A 92 2.32 -7.64 3.33
N ALA A 93 1.38 -6.78 3.77
CA ALA A 93 0.03 -6.77 3.22
C ALA A 93 -0.01 -6.39 1.73
N ALA A 94 0.86 -5.47 1.29
CA ALA A 94 1.02 -5.15 -0.13
C ALA A 94 1.53 -6.37 -0.92
N MET A 95 2.57 -7.04 -0.44
CA MET A 95 3.16 -8.20 -1.10
C MET A 95 2.20 -9.40 -1.16
N ASP A 96 1.45 -9.66 -0.09
CA ASP A 96 0.39 -10.68 -0.07
C ASP A 96 -0.70 -10.36 -1.12
N ALA A 97 -1.11 -9.10 -1.20
CA ALA A 97 -2.08 -8.65 -2.20
C ALA A 97 -1.54 -8.76 -3.64
N THR A 98 -0.28 -8.40 -3.88
CA THR A 98 0.38 -8.57 -5.19
C THR A 98 0.40 -10.04 -5.62
N SER A 99 0.82 -10.94 -4.72
CA SER A 99 0.85 -12.38 -4.99
C SER A 99 -0.54 -12.92 -5.36
N LYS A 100 -1.57 -12.55 -4.59
CA LYS A 100 -2.96 -12.94 -4.87
C LYS A 100 -3.51 -12.35 -6.16
N CYS A 101 -3.16 -11.10 -6.47
CA CYS A 101 -3.51 -10.44 -7.73
C CYS A 101 -2.97 -11.22 -8.93
N HIS A 102 -1.68 -11.56 -8.93
CA HIS A 102 -1.06 -12.29 -10.04
C HIS A 102 -1.63 -13.71 -10.19
N ARG A 103 -1.86 -14.42 -9.08
CA ARG A 103 -2.49 -15.76 -9.12
C ARG A 103 -3.89 -15.71 -9.71
N ALA A 104 -4.68 -14.70 -9.33
CA ALA A 104 -6.02 -14.49 -9.90
C ALA A 104 -5.92 -14.15 -11.40
N LEU A 105 -4.98 -13.29 -11.81
CA LEU A 105 -4.76 -12.98 -13.22
C LEU A 105 -4.38 -14.21 -14.04
N GLU A 106 -3.44 -15.03 -13.56
CA GLU A 106 -3.01 -16.24 -14.25
C GLU A 106 -4.17 -17.26 -14.38
N SER A 107 -4.99 -17.37 -13.33
CA SER A 107 -6.20 -18.19 -13.38
C SER A 107 -7.20 -17.64 -14.40
N ALA A 108 -7.41 -16.33 -14.44
CA ALA A 108 -8.30 -15.69 -15.42
C ALA A 108 -7.77 -15.80 -16.87
N ALA A 109 -6.45 -15.94 -17.06
CA ALA A 109 -5.83 -16.13 -18.36
C ALA A 109 -6.05 -17.53 -18.94
N LYS A 110 -6.17 -18.54 -18.07
CA LYS A 110 -6.43 -19.94 -18.46
C LYS A 110 -7.89 -20.15 -18.87
N ASP A 111 -8.79 -19.28 -18.42
CA ASP A 111 -10.17 -19.26 -18.84
C ASP A 111 -10.28 -18.59 -20.23
N ASN A 112 -10.33 -19.41 -21.29
CA ASN A 112 -10.49 -19.00 -22.71
C ASN A 112 -11.82 -18.26 -23.03
N SER A 113 -12.59 -17.85 -22.02
CA SER A 113 -13.92 -17.26 -22.15
C SER A 113 -13.91 -15.74 -22.30
N SER A 114 -12.74 -15.09 -22.26
CA SER A 114 -12.65 -13.62 -22.23
C SER A 114 -12.31 -12.99 -23.58
N SER A 115 -12.98 -11.87 -23.88
CA SER A 115 -12.56 -10.96 -24.96
C SER A 115 -11.13 -10.51 -24.71
N ALA A 116 -10.27 -10.63 -25.73
CA ALA A 116 -8.85 -10.26 -25.68
C ALA A 116 -8.60 -8.83 -25.16
N GLU A 117 -9.56 -7.92 -25.37
CA GLU A 117 -9.50 -6.54 -24.90
C GLU A 117 -9.70 -6.41 -23.38
N GLY A 118 -10.61 -7.19 -22.78
CA GLY A 118 -10.83 -7.16 -21.33
C GLY A 118 -9.65 -7.70 -20.55
N PHE A 119 -8.98 -8.73 -21.10
CA PHE A 119 -7.74 -9.26 -20.54
C PHE A 119 -6.59 -8.25 -20.66
N ARG A 120 -6.47 -7.55 -21.79
CA ARG A 120 -5.43 -6.52 -22.00
C ARG A 120 -5.58 -5.34 -21.04
N SER A 121 -6.78 -4.78 -20.89
CA SER A 121 -7.03 -3.69 -19.94
C SER A 121 -6.79 -4.08 -18.48
N MET A 122 -7.05 -5.35 -18.14
CA MET A 122 -6.77 -5.88 -16.80
C MET A 122 -5.26 -6.01 -16.55
N THR A 123 -4.48 -6.52 -17.52
CA THR A 123 -3.01 -6.57 -17.43
C THR A 123 -2.42 -5.17 -17.29
N GLU A 124 -2.87 -4.20 -18.08
CA GLU A 124 -2.42 -2.80 -17.97
C GLU A 124 -2.73 -2.21 -16.59
N ALA A 125 -3.89 -2.50 -16.00
CA ALA A 125 -4.25 -2.05 -14.65
C ALA A 125 -3.33 -2.64 -13.57
N ILE A 126 -2.89 -3.89 -13.76
CA ILE A 126 -2.02 -4.61 -12.84
C ILE A 126 -0.57 -4.16 -12.97
N GLU A 127 -0.12 -3.80 -14.18
CA GLU A 127 1.23 -3.27 -14.43
C GLU A 127 1.36 -1.76 -14.15
N PHE A 128 0.24 -1.09 -13.86
CA PHE A 128 0.21 0.36 -13.69
C PHE A 128 1.07 0.85 -12.51
N SER A 129 1.78 1.95 -12.75
CA SER A 129 2.64 2.64 -11.79
C SER A 129 1.83 3.25 -10.64
N TYR A 130 2.12 2.84 -9.40
CA TYR A 130 1.40 3.22 -8.18
C TYR A 130 1.47 4.72 -7.81
N TYR A 131 2.24 5.53 -8.55
CA TYR A 131 2.38 6.96 -8.33
C TYR A 131 1.21 7.79 -8.88
N ASP A 132 0.56 7.35 -9.97
CA ASP A 132 -0.61 8.06 -10.53
C ASP A 132 -1.93 7.38 -10.14
N VAL A 133 -2.44 7.76 -8.97
CA VAL A 133 -3.69 7.21 -8.42
C VAL A 133 -4.89 7.51 -9.34
N GLN A 134 -4.88 8.63 -10.07
CA GLN A 134 -6.00 8.99 -10.95
C GLN A 134 -6.00 8.16 -12.23
N GLY A 135 -4.83 7.96 -12.84
CA GLY A 135 -4.64 7.03 -13.95
C GLY A 135 -5.04 5.61 -13.56
N PHE A 136 -4.58 5.15 -12.38
CA PHE A 136 -4.96 3.84 -11.83
C PHE A 136 -6.48 3.70 -11.70
N ILE A 137 -7.18 4.68 -11.09
CA ILE A 137 -8.64 4.62 -10.91
C ILE A 137 -9.37 4.57 -12.26
N ARG A 138 -8.93 5.34 -13.25
CA ARG A 138 -9.53 5.33 -14.60
C ARG A 138 -9.40 3.96 -15.24
N LEU A 139 -8.20 3.40 -15.19
CA LEU A 139 -7.88 2.11 -15.79
C LEU A 139 -8.60 0.95 -15.07
N LEU A 140 -8.67 1.02 -13.74
CA LEU A 140 -9.42 0.07 -12.92
C LEU A 140 -10.91 0.05 -13.28
N ARG A 141 -11.53 1.23 -13.47
CA ARG A 141 -12.95 1.33 -13.87
C ARG A 141 -13.18 0.77 -15.27
N LEU A 142 -12.27 1.06 -16.21
CA LEU A 142 -12.31 0.50 -17.56
C LEU A 142 -12.22 -1.03 -17.51
N ALA A 143 -11.23 -1.57 -16.80
CA ALA A 143 -11.05 -3.01 -16.64
C ALA A 143 -12.27 -3.66 -15.98
N LEU A 144 -12.85 -3.05 -14.93
CA LEU A 144 -14.02 -3.57 -14.26
C LEU A 144 -15.23 -3.64 -15.20
N ASN A 145 -15.50 -2.59 -15.96
CA ASN A 145 -16.59 -2.57 -16.95
C ASN A 145 -16.45 -3.71 -17.98
N ASN A 146 -15.21 -3.96 -18.43
CA ASN A 146 -14.92 -5.05 -19.38
C ASN A 146 -14.93 -6.45 -18.74
N CYS A 147 -14.87 -6.55 -17.41
CA CYS A 147 -14.96 -7.82 -16.69
C CYS A 147 -16.41 -8.21 -16.35
N THR A 148 -17.32 -7.22 -16.29
CA THR A 148 -18.73 -7.40 -15.96
C THR A 148 -19.66 -7.38 -17.18
N ALA A 149 -19.12 -7.08 -18.36
CA ALA A 149 -19.80 -7.14 -19.66
C ALA A 149 -19.58 -8.51 -20.32
#